data_AF-A0A812VD39-F1
#
_entry.id   AF-A0A812VD39-F1
#
_cell.length_a   1.000
_cell.length_b   1.000
_cell.length_c   1.000
_cell.angle_alpha   90.00
_cell.angle_beta   90.00
_cell.angle_gamma   90.00
#
_symmetry.space_group_name_H-M   'P 1'
#
loop_
_entity.id
_entity.type
_entity.pdbx_description
1 polymer ?
#
loop_
_entity_poly.entity_id
_entity_poly.type
_entity_poly.pdbx_seq_one_letter_code
_entity_poly.pdbx_strand_id
1 'polypeptide(L)'
;MEAAASTVTELVDFLVRAKCTTLHACELKLFGAAAERVAIALASNTSVRTLRLNECDVDNKVGSLLAEALEENRCLRVLSLCRNRIGPAGAAKLAEVLKTNNSLTKLDLSKNPLGDEGAENLAAGLCQSRALSSLDLQVTQIGDAGAVALAASLQEARLRELHLRDNLIGDKGAQSLADALHCSTLALLDLSFNRHIGALGVQKLTEAVEQSDTITVLAVHGFRRSRQEITRLEAALDKNKRTQVLTLHCIPDGELCKASCTQMSGAELLELSLAPETPLWQVFASVAEAMTQPADSLRLITSAGQEILSNSQESLESISCPIRA
;
A
#
# COMPACT_ATOMS: atom_id res chain seq x y z
N MET A 1 -18.29 3.67 -16.09
CA MET A 1 -18.30 4.00 -17.53
C MET A 1 -16.88 4.36 -17.91
N GLU A 2 -16.29 3.62 -18.84
CA GLU A 2 -14.90 3.79 -19.28
C GLU A 2 -14.85 4.52 -20.62
N ALA A 3 -13.82 5.32 -20.83
CA ALA A 3 -13.56 6.04 -22.08
C ALA A 3 -12.07 5.99 -22.41
N ALA A 4 -11.73 6.07 -23.69
CA ALA A 4 -10.37 6.16 -24.18
C ALA A 4 -10.22 7.37 -25.11
N ALA A 5 -9.17 8.16 -24.91
CA ALA A 5 -8.81 9.30 -25.74
C ALA A 5 -7.58 8.94 -26.58
N SER A 6 -7.72 9.09 -27.90
CA SER A 6 -6.65 8.91 -28.88
C SER A 6 -6.00 10.23 -29.31
N THR A 7 -6.63 11.36 -28.94
CA THR A 7 -6.10 12.71 -29.17
C THR A 7 -6.22 13.58 -27.92
N VAL A 8 -5.41 14.65 -27.86
CA VAL A 8 -5.50 15.65 -26.77
C VAL A 8 -6.88 16.32 -26.76
N THR A 9 -7.47 16.56 -27.94
CA THR A 9 -8.80 17.19 -28.03
C THR A 9 -9.87 16.28 -27.41
N GLU A 10 -9.86 14.99 -27.72
CA GLU A 10 -10.75 14.01 -27.07
C GLU A 10 -10.53 13.95 -25.56
N LEU A 11 -9.28 13.92 -25.11
CA LEU A 11 -8.94 13.92 -23.68
C LEU A 11 -9.57 15.13 -22.96
N VAL A 12 -9.39 16.32 -23.52
CA VAL A 12 -9.97 17.56 -22.97
C VAL A 12 -11.50 17.51 -23.02
N ASP A 13 -12.10 17.05 -24.12
CA ASP A 13 -13.55 16.95 -24.24
C ASP A 13 -14.14 15.95 -23.24
N PHE A 14 -13.48 14.82 -22.98
CA PHE A 14 -13.89 13.89 -21.94
C PHE A 14 -13.79 14.51 -20.54
N LEU A 15 -12.70 15.24 -20.25
CA LEU A 15 -12.53 15.91 -18.96
C LEU A 15 -13.55 17.04 -18.74
N VAL A 16 -13.97 17.75 -19.79
CA VAL A 16 -14.92 18.87 -19.67
C VAL A 16 -16.38 18.37 -19.71
N ARG A 17 -16.71 17.49 -20.65
CA ARG A 17 -18.10 17.20 -21.04
C ARG A 17 -18.59 15.82 -20.61
N ALA A 18 -17.70 14.86 -20.37
CA ALA A 18 -18.12 13.48 -20.17
C ALA A 18 -18.32 13.11 -18.70
N LYS A 19 -19.39 12.36 -18.44
CA LYS A 19 -19.66 11.70 -17.15
C LYS A 19 -18.92 10.36 -17.02
N CYS A 20 -17.76 10.19 -17.64
CA CYS A 20 -16.98 8.96 -17.48
C CYS A 20 -16.31 8.93 -16.11
N THR A 21 -16.16 7.73 -15.56
CA THR A 21 -15.49 7.52 -14.27
C THR A 21 -14.04 7.10 -14.47
N THR A 22 -13.74 6.49 -15.62
CA THR A 22 -12.42 5.99 -15.97
C THR A 22 -12.06 6.51 -17.36
N LEU A 23 -10.92 7.18 -17.48
CA LEU A 23 -10.41 7.73 -18.72
C LEU A 23 -8.99 7.24 -18.98
N HIS A 24 -8.79 6.66 -20.16
CA HIS A 24 -7.50 6.18 -20.63
C HIS A 24 -6.99 7.07 -21.75
N ALA A 25 -5.80 7.63 -21.59
CA ALA A 25 -5.03 8.26 -22.65
C ALA A 25 -3.64 7.63 -22.64
N CYS A 26 -3.24 7.11 -23.79
CA CYS A 26 -1.91 6.55 -23.97
C CYS A 26 -1.27 7.18 -25.20
N GLU A 27 0.05 7.35 -25.17
CA GLU A 27 0.83 7.81 -26.34
C GLU A 27 0.45 9.21 -26.86
N LEU A 28 -0.15 10.06 -26.00
CA LEU A 28 -0.50 11.43 -26.36
C LEU A 28 0.67 12.37 -26.13
N LYS A 29 0.96 13.27 -27.06
CA LYS A 29 2.01 14.27 -26.85
C LYS A 29 1.51 15.44 -26.00
N LEU A 30 1.64 15.34 -24.68
CA LEU A 30 1.28 16.42 -23.76
C LEU A 30 2.47 17.34 -23.55
N PHE A 31 2.53 18.46 -24.28
CA PHE A 31 3.52 19.52 -24.06
C PHE A 31 2.94 20.90 -24.38
N GLY A 32 3.50 21.95 -23.77
CA GLY A 32 3.06 23.33 -23.99
C GLY A 32 1.56 23.54 -23.77
N ALA A 33 0.90 24.24 -24.70
CA ALA A 33 -0.52 24.58 -24.60
C ALA A 33 -1.46 23.36 -24.52
N ALA A 34 -1.04 22.18 -25.04
CA ALA A 34 -1.82 20.96 -24.92
C ALA A 34 -1.91 20.50 -23.45
N ALA A 35 -0.78 20.52 -22.74
CA ALA A 35 -0.71 20.16 -21.33
C ALA A 35 -1.51 21.14 -20.44
N GLU A 36 -1.40 22.44 -20.70
CA GLU A 36 -2.14 23.48 -19.97
C GLU A 36 -3.66 23.28 -20.09
N ARG A 37 -4.17 22.98 -21.30
CA ARG A 37 -5.59 22.70 -21.52
C ARG A 37 -6.06 21.46 -20.75
N VAL A 38 -5.24 20.41 -20.71
CA VAL A 38 -5.56 19.20 -19.95
C VAL A 38 -5.57 19.49 -18.45
N ALA A 39 -4.60 20.24 -17.93
CA ALA A 39 -4.54 20.62 -16.53
C ALA A 39 -5.77 21.45 -16.10
N ILE A 40 -6.15 22.46 -16.90
CA ILE A 40 -7.36 23.29 -16.63
C ILE A 40 -8.64 22.42 -16.65
N ALA A 41 -8.76 21.53 -17.63
CA ALA A 41 -9.90 20.63 -17.71
C ALA A 41 -9.93 19.64 -16.54
N LEU A 42 -8.76 19.15 -16.09
CA LEU A 42 -8.65 18.27 -14.95
C LEU A 42 -9.01 18.99 -13.64
N ALA A 43 -8.53 20.22 -13.43
CA ALA A 43 -8.80 20.98 -12.20
C ALA A 43 -10.29 21.15 -11.91
N SER A 44 -11.08 21.39 -12.96
CA SER A 44 -12.54 21.58 -12.87
C SER A 44 -13.35 20.28 -13.01
N ASN A 45 -12.71 19.14 -13.29
CA ASN A 45 -13.41 17.89 -13.52
C ASN A 45 -13.99 17.31 -12.22
N THR A 46 -15.28 16.95 -12.27
CA THR A 46 -16.04 16.41 -11.14
C THR A 46 -16.53 14.97 -11.35
N SER A 47 -16.17 14.32 -12.47
CA SER A 47 -16.70 13.00 -12.86
C SER A 47 -15.66 11.89 -12.84
N VAL A 48 -14.45 12.16 -13.33
CA VAL A 48 -13.39 11.17 -13.54
C VAL A 48 -12.76 10.80 -12.20
N ARG A 49 -12.81 9.51 -11.90
CA ARG A 49 -12.20 8.90 -10.71
C ARG A 49 -10.85 8.27 -11.03
N THR A 50 -10.67 7.77 -12.24
CA THR A 50 -9.44 7.13 -12.71
C THR A 50 -8.98 7.78 -14.00
N LEU A 51 -7.78 8.34 -13.99
CA LEU A 51 -7.13 8.92 -15.16
C LEU A 51 -5.80 8.21 -15.41
N ARG A 52 -5.61 7.65 -16.61
CA ARG A 52 -4.32 7.10 -17.05
C ARG A 52 -3.79 7.99 -18.18
N LEU A 53 -2.59 8.54 -18.00
CA LEU A 53 -1.85 9.34 -18.99
C LEU A 53 -0.50 8.66 -19.25
N ASN A 54 -0.53 7.41 -19.70
CA ASN A 54 0.67 6.58 -19.81
C ASN A 54 1.38 6.83 -21.13
N GLU A 55 2.71 6.93 -21.13
CA GLU A 55 3.47 7.22 -22.36
C GLU A 55 3.03 8.53 -23.02
N CYS A 56 2.59 9.52 -22.24
CA CYS A 56 2.01 10.78 -22.73
C CYS A 56 2.99 11.96 -22.75
N ASP A 57 4.30 11.70 -22.83
CA ASP A 57 5.36 12.72 -22.85
C ASP A 57 5.33 13.70 -21.66
N VAL A 58 4.77 13.28 -20.51
CA VAL A 58 4.70 14.12 -19.30
C VAL A 58 6.10 14.31 -18.71
N ASP A 59 6.67 15.49 -18.87
CA ASP A 59 7.94 15.89 -18.24
C ASP A 59 7.71 16.60 -16.89
N ASN A 60 8.79 17.13 -16.27
CA ASN A 60 8.68 17.90 -15.03
C ASN A 60 7.72 19.10 -15.11
N LYS A 61 7.68 19.78 -16.25
CA LYS A 61 6.84 20.96 -16.43
C LYS A 61 5.37 20.56 -16.49
N VAL A 62 5.06 19.53 -17.26
CA VAL A 62 3.70 18.98 -17.34
C VAL A 62 3.28 18.36 -16.01
N GLY A 63 4.20 17.66 -15.33
CA GLY A 63 3.99 17.14 -13.98
C GLY A 63 3.61 18.23 -12.98
N SER A 64 4.25 19.41 -13.04
CA SER A 64 3.87 20.58 -12.22
C SER A 64 2.45 21.07 -12.54
N LEU A 65 2.09 21.18 -13.81
CA LEU A 65 0.74 21.60 -14.22
C LEU A 65 -0.34 20.61 -13.75
N LEU A 66 -0.05 19.31 -13.82
CA LEU A 66 -0.94 18.28 -13.29
C LEU A 66 -1.04 18.34 -11.77
N ALA A 67 0.07 18.61 -11.07
CA ALA A 67 0.06 18.83 -9.63
C ALA A 67 -0.85 20.01 -9.26
N GLU A 68 -0.66 21.17 -9.90
CA GLU A 68 -1.52 22.36 -9.71
C GLU A 68 -3.01 22.04 -9.96
N ALA A 69 -3.31 21.25 -11.00
CA ALA A 69 -4.69 20.82 -11.25
C ALA A 69 -5.25 19.91 -10.13
N LEU A 70 -4.41 19.07 -9.53
CA LEU A 70 -4.77 18.21 -8.40
C LEU A 70 -4.96 19.02 -7.10
N GLU A 71 -4.36 20.20 -6.96
CA GLU A 71 -4.64 21.08 -5.82
C GLU A 71 -6.12 21.48 -5.75
N GLU A 72 -6.80 21.57 -6.89
CA GLU A 72 -8.23 21.90 -6.97
C GLU A 72 -9.12 20.67 -7.14
N ASN A 73 -8.63 19.63 -7.84
CA ASN A 73 -9.44 18.45 -8.10
C ASN A 73 -9.73 17.66 -6.80
N ARG A 74 -11.02 17.46 -6.51
CA ARG A 74 -11.51 16.65 -5.35
C ARG A 74 -12.17 15.34 -5.74
N CYS A 75 -12.21 15.03 -7.03
CA CYS A 75 -12.91 13.87 -7.57
C CYS A 75 -11.97 12.69 -7.86
N LEU A 76 -10.78 12.98 -8.42
CA LEU A 76 -9.83 11.98 -8.89
C LEU A 76 -9.30 11.14 -7.72
N ARG A 77 -9.35 9.82 -7.91
CA ARG A 77 -8.92 8.80 -6.95
C ARG A 77 -7.66 8.08 -7.42
N VAL A 78 -7.55 7.82 -8.72
CA VAL A 78 -6.45 7.07 -9.32
C VAL A 78 -5.83 7.88 -10.44
N LEU A 79 -4.53 8.14 -10.35
CA LEU A 79 -3.74 8.75 -11.40
C LEU A 79 -2.58 7.83 -11.78
N SER A 80 -2.51 7.45 -13.06
CA SER A 80 -1.38 6.70 -13.62
C SER A 80 -0.65 7.59 -14.62
N LEU A 81 0.65 7.79 -14.37
CA LEU A 81 1.61 8.53 -15.18
C LEU A 81 2.76 7.60 -15.58
N CYS A 82 2.46 6.31 -15.77
CA CYS A 82 3.44 5.29 -16.10
C CYS A 82 4.18 5.62 -17.41
N ARG A 83 5.49 5.33 -17.47
CA ARG A 83 6.34 5.53 -18.66
C ARG A 83 6.33 6.96 -19.19
N ASN A 84 6.55 7.91 -18.31
CA ASN A 84 6.71 9.32 -18.70
C ASN A 84 8.15 9.79 -18.42
N ARG A 85 8.36 11.12 -18.42
CA ARG A 85 9.67 11.76 -18.24
C ARG A 85 9.69 12.65 -16.99
N ILE A 86 8.92 12.29 -15.97
CA ILE A 86 8.91 12.97 -14.68
C ILE A 86 10.21 12.63 -13.95
N GLY A 87 10.97 13.65 -13.56
CA GLY A 87 12.15 13.52 -12.72
C GLY A 87 11.93 14.07 -11.31
N PRO A 88 13.02 14.29 -10.54
CA PRO A 88 12.94 14.76 -9.15
C PRO A 88 12.10 16.03 -8.98
N ALA A 89 12.27 17.02 -9.86
CA ALA A 89 11.55 18.30 -9.78
C ALA A 89 10.03 18.15 -9.96
N GLY A 90 9.58 17.28 -10.87
CA GLY A 90 8.15 16.98 -11.04
C GLY A 90 7.59 16.18 -9.86
N ALA A 91 8.38 15.24 -9.32
CA ALA A 91 8.02 14.50 -8.11
C ALA A 91 7.87 15.41 -6.88
N ALA A 92 8.75 16.41 -6.72
CA ALA A 92 8.62 17.42 -5.67
C ALA A 92 7.29 18.16 -5.73
N LYS A 93 6.84 18.55 -6.93
CA LYS A 93 5.54 19.21 -7.10
C LYS A 93 4.37 18.29 -6.76
N LEU A 94 4.42 17.04 -7.21
CA LEU A 94 3.40 16.06 -6.84
C LEU A 94 3.38 15.82 -5.32
N ALA A 95 4.55 15.75 -4.68
CA ALA A 95 4.68 15.55 -3.24
C ALA A 95 4.05 16.67 -2.42
N GLU A 96 4.22 17.94 -2.82
CA GLU A 96 3.54 19.07 -2.16
C GLU A 96 2.02 18.92 -2.21
N VAL A 97 1.48 18.48 -3.35
CA VAL A 97 0.04 18.33 -3.52
C VAL A 97 -0.50 17.13 -2.74
N LEU A 98 0.28 16.07 -2.55
CA LEU A 98 -0.13 14.95 -1.69
C LEU A 98 -0.40 15.37 -0.24
N LYS A 99 0.18 16.48 0.24
CA LYS A 99 -0.05 17.00 1.60
C LYS A 99 -1.47 17.57 1.78
N THR A 100 -2.05 18.11 0.71
CA THR A 100 -3.33 18.83 0.75
C THR A 100 -4.46 18.10 0.02
N ASN A 101 -4.12 17.30 -1.00
CA ASN A 101 -5.09 16.54 -1.75
C ASN A 101 -5.55 15.31 -0.95
N ASN A 102 -6.81 15.35 -0.52
CA ASN A 102 -7.44 14.27 0.23
C ASN A 102 -8.31 13.36 -0.66
N SER A 103 -8.25 13.51 -1.98
CA SER A 103 -9.04 12.70 -2.90
C SER A 103 -8.26 11.55 -3.54
N LEU A 104 -7.00 11.77 -3.88
CA LEU A 104 -6.15 10.82 -4.58
C LEU A 104 -5.73 9.68 -3.64
N THR A 105 -6.13 8.46 -3.99
CA THR A 105 -5.86 7.25 -3.20
C THR A 105 -4.80 6.36 -3.84
N LYS A 106 -4.65 6.40 -5.18
CA LYS A 106 -3.61 5.66 -5.90
C LYS A 106 -2.85 6.57 -6.87
N LEU A 107 -1.53 6.51 -6.80
CA LEU A 107 -0.62 7.23 -7.70
C LEU A 107 0.40 6.25 -8.29
N ASP A 108 0.47 6.21 -9.62
CA ASP A 108 1.45 5.41 -10.34
C ASP A 108 2.41 6.31 -11.12
N LEU A 109 3.67 6.28 -10.70
CA LEU A 109 4.80 7.00 -11.30
C LEU A 109 5.83 6.02 -11.88
N SER A 110 5.46 4.76 -12.08
CA SER A 110 6.38 3.75 -12.58
C SER A 110 7.02 4.13 -13.92
N LYS A 111 8.25 3.68 -14.15
CA LYS A 111 9.03 3.95 -15.37
C LYS A 111 9.22 5.45 -15.65
N ASN A 112 9.44 6.24 -14.62
CA ASN A 112 9.86 7.64 -14.68
C ASN A 112 11.24 7.80 -14.03
N PRO A 113 12.14 8.67 -14.55
CA PRO A 113 13.50 8.83 -14.01
C PRO A 113 13.53 9.68 -12.72
N LEU A 114 12.94 9.17 -11.63
CA LEU A 114 12.83 9.90 -10.36
C LEU A 114 14.15 9.96 -9.58
N GLY A 115 14.89 8.85 -9.54
CA GLY A 115 16.09 8.72 -8.71
C GLY A 115 15.83 8.83 -7.21
N ASP A 116 16.91 8.85 -6.43
CA ASP A 116 16.85 9.01 -4.97
C ASP A 116 16.23 10.35 -4.56
N GLU A 117 16.59 11.45 -5.23
CA GLU A 117 16.04 12.77 -4.94
C GLU A 117 14.52 12.82 -5.16
N GLY A 118 14.00 12.16 -6.20
CA GLY A 118 12.55 12.07 -6.41
C GLY A 118 11.84 11.28 -5.31
N ALA A 119 12.46 10.20 -4.81
CA ALA A 119 11.93 9.43 -3.70
C ALA A 119 11.95 10.19 -2.37
N GLU A 120 13.02 10.94 -2.09
CA GLU A 120 13.11 11.83 -0.92
C GLU A 120 12.01 12.89 -0.91
N ASN A 121 11.77 13.52 -2.07
CA ASN A 121 10.69 14.48 -2.23
C ASN A 121 9.32 13.84 -1.97
N LEU A 122 9.05 12.67 -2.57
CA LEU A 122 7.79 11.95 -2.34
C LEU A 122 7.62 11.54 -0.88
N ALA A 123 8.68 11.07 -0.21
CA ALA A 123 8.67 10.73 1.21
C ALA A 123 8.22 11.91 2.08
N ALA A 124 8.72 13.12 1.81
CA ALA A 124 8.31 14.33 2.53
C ALA A 124 6.81 14.67 2.34
N GLY A 125 6.25 14.38 1.17
CA GLY A 125 4.81 14.52 0.92
C GLY A 125 3.97 13.43 1.60
N LEU A 126 4.46 12.19 1.60
CA LEU A 126 3.78 11.02 2.18
C LEU A 126 3.52 11.18 3.68
N CYS A 127 4.45 11.75 4.45
CA CYS A 127 4.29 11.97 5.89
C CYS A 127 3.05 12.82 6.25
N GLN A 128 2.55 13.64 5.32
CA GLN A 128 1.39 14.50 5.55
C GLN A 128 0.15 14.07 4.77
N SER A 129 0.31 13.12 3.84
CA SER A 129 -0.80 12.60 3.04
C SER A 129 -1.77 11.80 3.91
N ARG A 130 -3.05 12.13 3.80
CA ARG A 130 -4.12 11.45 4.57
C ARG A 130 -4.92 10.46 3.74
N ALA A 131 -4.81 10.51 2.42
CA ALA A 131 -5.66 9.77 1.50
C ALA A 131 -4.92 8.73 0.64
N LEU A 132 -3.62 8.95 0.35
CA LEU A 132 -2.89 8.05 -0.54
C LEU A 132 -2.65 6.70 0.16
N SER A 133 -3.18 5.64 -0.42
CA SER A 133 -3.05 4.26 0.08
C SER A 133 -2.21 3.37 -0.83
N SER A 134 -1.95 3.77 -2.08
CA SER A 134 -1.16 3.00 -3.04
C SER A 134 -0.21 3.91 -3.82
N LEU A 135 1.06 3.56 -3.84
CA LEU A 135 2.10 4.27 -4.57
C LEU A 135 2.95 3.28 -5.38
N ASP A 136 3.00 3.50 -6.70
CA ASP A 136 3.80 2.70 -7.61
C ASP A 136 5.02 3.49 -8.13
N LEU A 137 6.21 2.99 -7.80
CA LEU A 137 7.53 3.55 -8.14
C LEU A 137 8.42 2.51 -8.83
N GLN A 138 7.84 1.55 -9.55
CA GLN A 138 8.62 0.53 -10.25
C GLN A 138 9.50 1.15 -11.34
N VAL A 139 10.74 0.68 -11.52
CA VAL A 139 11.66 1.15 -12.57
C VAL A 139 11.87 2.68 -12.53
N THR A 140 12.14 3.24 -11.36
CA THR A 140 12.32 4.69 -11.16
C THR A 140 13.74 5.12 -10.80
N GLN A 141 14.70 4.18 -10.84
CA GLN A 141 16.11 4.38 -10.53
C GLN A 141 16.37 4.76 -9.06
N ILE A 142 15.47 4.36 -8.15
CA ILE A 142 15.64 4.56 -6.71
C ILE A 142 16.73 3.61 -6.19
N GLY A 143 17.71 4.14 -5.48
CA GLY A 143 18.75 3.41 -4.78
C GLY A 143 18.50 3.31 -3.27
N ASP A 144 19.57 3.03 -2.53
CA ASP A 144 19.49 2.92 -1.06
C ASP A 144 19.03 4.21 -0.38
N ALA A 145 19.48 5.38 -0.85
CA ALA A 145 19.15 6.65 -0.20
C ALA A 145 17.65 6.97 -0.32
N GLY A 146 17.07 6.81 -1.51
CA GLY A 146 15.64 6.99 -1.72
C GLY A 146 14.80 5.96 -0.97
N ALA A 147 15.25 4.71 -0.90
CA ALA A 147 14.58 3.67 -0.10
C ALA A 147 14.58 3.98 1.40
N VAL A 148 15.70 4.50 1.93
CA VAL A 148 15.80 4.96 3.33
C VAL A 148 14.82 6.11 3.60
N ALA A 149 14.74 7.08 2.69
CA ALA A 149 13.81 8.20 2.82
C ALA A 149 12.35 7.74 2.80
N LEU A 150 11.98 6.86 1.85
CA LEU A 150 10.65 6.26 1.80
C LEU A 150 10.35 5.51 3.10
N ALA A 151 11.27 4.68 3.59
CA ALA A 151 11.12 3.94 4.85
C ALA A 151 10.82 4.86 6.04
N ALA A 152 11.54 5.98 6.16
CA ALA A 152 11.31 6.96 7.23
C ALA A 152 9.91 7.59 7.17
N SER A 153 9.32 7.71 5.97
CA SER A 153 7.96 8.25 5.81
C SER A 153 6.84 7.26 6.13
N LEU A 154 7.12 5.95 6.09
CA LEU A 154 6.10 4.90 6.25
C LEU A 154 5.49 4.86 7.66
N GLN A 155 6.16 5.42 8.67
CA GLN A 155 5.66 5.48 10.04
C GLN A 155 4.44 6.41 10.17
N GLU A 156 4.46 7.52 9.44
CA GLU A 156 3.41 8.54 9.47
C GLU A 156 2.41 8.36 8.31
N ALA A 157 2.88 7.82 7.19
CA ALA A 157 2.06 7.61 6.01
C ALA A 157 1.02 6.50 6.21
N ARG A 158 -0.20 6.72 5.72
CA ARG A 158 -1.29 5.70 5.70
C ARG A 158 -1.22 4.77 4.49
N LEU A 159 -0.01 4.53 4.00
CA LEU A 159 0.21 3.77 2.78
C LEU A 159 -0.05 2.28 3.05
N ARG A 160 -0.76 1.62 2.13
CA ARG A 160 -1.09 0.19 2.18
C ARG A 160 -0.32 -0.61 1.13
N GLU A 161 -0.06 -0.02 -0.02
CA GLU A 161 0.65 -0.65 -1.14
C GLU A 161 1.83 0.24 -1.57
N LEU A 162 3.04 -0.33 -1.58
CA LEU A 162 4.24 0.31 -2.11
C LEU A 162 4.94 -0.62 -3.10
N HIS A 163 5.05 -0.18 -4.34
CA HIS A 163 5.74 -0.94 -5.39
C HIS A 163 7.09 -0.30 -5.73
N LEU A 164 8.18 -1.03 -5.49
CA LEU A 164 9.56 -0.62 -5.72
C LEU A 164 10.30 -1.60 -6.64
N ARG A 165 9.57 -2.38 -7.44
CA ARG A 165 10.14 -3.37 -8.36
C ARG A 165 11.15 -2.77 -9.33
N ASP A 166 12.21 -3.51 -9.61
CA ASP A 166 13.21 -3.22 -10.63
C ASP A 166 13.83 -1.83 -10.48
N ASN A 167 14.26 -1.53 -9.24
CA ASN A 167 15.02 -0.36 -8.86
C ASN A 167 16.48 -0.76 -8.53
N LEU A 168 17.24 0.19 -7.99
CA LEU A 168 18.66 0.06 -7.65
C LEU A 168 18.88 -0.15 -6.13
N ILE A 169 17.86 -0.64 -5.41
CA ILE A 169 17.90 -0.82 -3.96
C ILE A 169 18.86 -1.96 -3.61
N GLY A 170 19.75 -1.70 -2.65
CA GLY A 170 20.70 -2.65 -2.07
C GLY A 170 20.34 -3.05 -0.64
N ASP A 171 21.30 -3.66 0.05
CA ASP A 171 21.11 -4.16 1.41
C ASP A 171 20.71 -3.08 2.41
N LYS A 172 21.23 -1.85 2.27
CA LYS A 172 20.94 -0.76 3.20
C LYS A 172 19.50 -0.27 3.06
N GLY A 173 19.03 -0.05 1.82
CA GLY A 173 17.66 0.34 1.57
C GLY A 173 16.67 -0.76 1.96
N ALA A 174 17.00 -2.02 1.67
CA ALA A 174 16.20 -3.17 2.11
C ALA A 174 16.10 -3.27 3.63
N GLN A 175 17.20 -3.06 4.36
CA GLN A 175 17.21 -3.03 5.82
C GLN A 175 16.32 -1.90 6.36
N SER A 176 16.44 -0.67 5.85
CA SER A 176 15.60 0.43 6.33
C SER A 176 14.11 0.20 6.05
N LEU A 177 13.78 -0.34 4.88
CA LEU A 177 12.39 -0.73 4.58
C LEU A 177 11.89 -1.81 5.54
N ALA A 178 12.73 -2.82 5.84
CA ALA A 178 12.41 -3.89 6.80
C ALA A 178 12.16 -3.33 8.21
N ASP A 179 13.02 -2.43 8.69
CA ASP A 179 12.89 -1.80 10.00
C ASP A 179 11.57 -1.00 10.10
N ALA A 180 11.18 -0.31 9.02
CA ALA A 180 9.95 0.46 8.95
C ALA A 180 8.66 -0.40 8.90
N LEU A 181 8.74 -1.67 8.50
CA LEU A 181 7.55 -2.54 8.39
C LEU A 181 6.80 -2.63 9.73
N HIS A 182 7.51 -2.76 10.85
CA HIS A 182 6.94 -2.90 12.19
C HIS A 182 6.08 -1.72 12.65
N CYS A 183 6.33 -0.54 12.11
CA CYS A 183 5.65 0.69 12.52
C CYS A 183 4.81 1.31 11.40
N SER A 184 4.60 0.59 10.30
CA SER A 184 3.85 1.06 9.14
C SER A 184 2.48 0.39 9.01
N THR A 185 1.56 1.01 8.26
CA THR A 185 0.28 0.38 7.87
C THR A 185 0.38 -0.49 6.61
N LEU A 186 1.59 -0.72 6.11
CA LEU A 186 1.83 -1.29 4.80
C LEU A 186 1.43 -2.77 4.76
N ALA A 187 0.53 -3.11 3.84
CA ALA A 187 0.06 -4.48 3.62
C ALA A 187 0.82 -5.15 2.47
N LEU A 188 1.28 -4.38 1.49
CA LEU A 188 2.00 -4.86 0.31
C LEU A 188 3.27 -4.04 0.08
N LEU A 189 4.40 -4.74 -0.03
CA LEU A 189 5.68 -4.21 -0.48
C LEU A 189 6.21 -5.07 -1.64
N ASP A 190 6.42 -4.48 -2.82
CA ASP A 190 7.08 -5.17 -3.94
C ASP A 190 8.52 -4.67 -4.12
N LEU A 191 9.49 -5.52 -3.77
CA LEU A 191 10.92 -5.29 -3.96
C LEU A 191 11.51 -6.16 -5.08
N SER A 192 10.68 -6.84 -5.86
CA SER A 192 11.15 -7.75 -6.89
C SER A 192 12.11 -7.06 -7.86
N PHE A 193 13.07 -7.79 -8.42
CA PHE A 193 14.05 -7.32 -9.40
C PHE A 193 14.99 -6.20 -8.92
N ASN A 194 15.04 -5.89 -7.62
CA ASN A 194 16.13 -5.11 -7.04
C ASN A 194 17.39 -5.99 -6.92
N ARG A 195 18.18 -6.03 -8.00
CA ARG A 195 19.30 -6.98 -8.16
C ARG A 195 20.48 -6.73 -7.21
N HIS A 196 20.47 -5.60 -6.50
CA HIS A 196 21.52 -5.19 -5.57
C HIS A 196 21.22 -5.59 -4.12
N ILE A 197 19.99 -6.06 -3.81
CA ILE A 197 19.67 -6.67 -2.52
C ILE A 197 20.42 -8.02 -2.44
N GLY A 198 21.36 -8.07 -1.51
CA GLY A 198 22.17 -9.23 -1.17
C GLY A 198 21.58 -10.03 0.00
N ALA A 199 22.38 -10.97 0.51
CA ALA A 199 21.98 -11.88 1.58
C ALA A 199 21.57 -11.13 2.86
N LEU A 200 22.27 -10.04 3.19
CA LEU A 200 21.98 -9.25 4.39
C LEU A 200 20.62 -8.56 4.30
N GLY A 201 20.30 -7.96 3.16
CA GLY A 201 19.00 -7.33 2.93
C GLY A 201 17.85 -8.34 2.97
N VAL A 202 18.02 -9.52 2.36
CA VAL A 202 17.03 -10.61 2.43
C VAL A 202 16.86 -11.12 3.85
N GLN A 203 17.95 -11.31 4.59
CA GLN A 203 17.89 -11.69 6.00
C GLN A 203 17.08 -10.68 6.82
N LYS A 204 17.35 -9.38 6.66
CA LYS A 204 16.63 -8.32 7.38
C LYS A 204 15.15 -8.27 7.02
N LEU A 205 14.81 -8.42 5.74
CA LEU A 205 13.43 -8.54 5.30
C LEU A 205 12.74 -9.79 5.88
N THR A 206 13.46 -10.90 6.04
CA THR A 206 12.94 -12.13 6.63
C THR A 206 12.66 -11.95 8.12
N GLU A 207 13.62 -11.41 8.87
CA GLU A 207 13.47 -11.09 10.29
C GLU A 207 12.28 -10.14 10.52
N ALA A 208 12.13 -9.12 9.67
CA ALA A 208 11.01 -8.18 9.76
C ALA A 208 9.66 -8.82 9.41
N VAL A 209 9.58 -9.69 8.40
CA VAL A 209 8.33 -10.41 8.07
C VAL A 209 7.94 -11.36 9.19
N GLU A 210 8.90 -12.07 9.79
CA GLU A 210 8.64 -12.98 10.92
C GLU A 210 8.10 -12.26 12.17
N GLN A 211 8.41 -10.97 12.32
CA GLN A 211 8.01 -10.12 13.44
C GLN A 211 6.87 -9.13 13.10
N SER A 212 6.53 -8.99 11.82
CA SER A 212 5.53 -8.03 11.35
C SER A 212 4.15 -8.65 11.30
N ASP A 213 3.20 -7.90 11.81
CA ASP A 213 1.78 -8.26 11.91
C ASP A 213 0.89 -7.65 10.82
N THR A 214 1.43 -6.71 10.04
CA THR A 214 0.68 -5.90 9.08
C THR A 214 0.96 -6.28 7.63
N ILE A 215 2.16 -6.78 7.33
CA ILE A 215 2.53 -7.16 5.97
C ILE A 215 1.91 -8.50 5.55
N THR A 216 1.16 -8.45 4.45
CA THR A 216 0.44 -9.59 3.89
C THR A 216 1.12 -10.12 2.63
N VAL A 217 1.77 -9.23 1.88
CA VAL A 217 2.43 -9.52 0.61
C VAL A 217 3.77 -8.79 0.58
N LEU A 218 4.86 -9.55 0.61
CA LEU A 218 6.19 -9.07 0.26
C LEU A 218 6.63 -9.80 -1.00
N ALA A 219 6.79 -9.09 -2.11
CA ALA A 219 7.25 -9.67 -3.37
C ALA A 219 8.76 -9.44 -3.54
N VAL A 220 9.52 -10.54 -3.71
CA VAL A 220 11.01 -10.55 -3.65
C VAL A 220 11.65 -11.33 -4.81
N HIS A 221 10.96 -11.39 -5.94
CA HIS A 221 11.43 -12.18 -7.08
C HIS A 221 12.69 -11.57 -7.70
N GLY A 222 13.57 -12.36 -8.32
CA GLY A 222 14.65 -11.82 -9.15
C GLY A 222 15.86 -11.24 -8.41
N PHE A 223 16.01 -11.52 -7.11
CA PHE A 223 17.27 -11.28 -6.40
C PHE A 223 18.39 -12.17 -6.96
N ARG A 224 19.59 -11.60 -7.13
CA ARG A 224 20.76 -12.39 -7.53
C ARG A 224 21.30 -13.10 -6.28
N ARG A 225 20.80 -14.31 -5.95
CA ARG A 225 21.36 -15.36 -5.04
C ARG A 225 20.36 -15.87 -3.98
N SER A 226 20.84 -16.50 -2.91
CA SER A 226 20.70 -17.95 -2.60
C SER A 226 19.25 -18.46 -2.49
N ARG A 227 18.96 -19.64 -3.09
CA ARG A 227 17.68 -20.33 -2.97
C ARG A 227 17.23 -20.49 -1.51
N GLN A 228 18.18 -20.66 -0.58
CA GLN A 228 17.88 -20.99 0.81
C GLN A 228 17.27 -19.82 1.60
N GLU A 229 17.78 -18.60 1.41
CA GLU A 229 17.26 -17.41 2.09
C GLU A 229 15.92 -16.97 1.51
N ILE A 230 15.77 -17.05 0.18
CA ILE A 230 14.49 -16.79 -0.49
C ILE A 230 13.43 -17.82 -0.06
N THR A 231 13.78 -19.11 0.05
CA THR A 231 12.85 -20.13 0.54
C THR A 231 12.45 -19.89 2.00
N ARG A 232 13.35 -19.40 2.86
CA ARG A 232 12.98 -19.00 4.24
C ARG A 232 12.01 -17.83 4.24
N LEU A 233 12.27 -16.82 3.41
CA LEU A 233 11.39 -15.66 3.27
C LEU A 233 10.01 -16.05 2.71
N GLU A 234 9.97 -16.90 1.69
CA GLU A 234 8.73 -17.46 1.14
C GLU A 234 7.96 -18.25 2.20
N ALA A 235 8.65 -19.06 3.03
CA ALA A 235 8.04 -19.78 4.14
C ALA A 235 7.50 -18.84 5.23
N ALA A 236 8.23 -17.78 5.58
CA ALA A 236 7.77 -16.75 6.52
C ALA A 236 6.53 -16.01 5.98
N LEU A 237 6.49 -15.71 4.68
CA LEU A 237 5.34 -15.09 4.04
C LEU A 237 4.14 -16.02 3.94
N ASP A 238 4.33 -17.30 3.63
CA ASP A 238 3.26 -18.29 3.63
C ASP A 238 2.68 -18.48 5.04
N LYS A 239 3.52 -18.41 6.08
CA LYS A 239 3.06 -18.35 7.47
C LYS A 239 2.21 -17.11 7.72
N ASN A 240 2.64 -15.92 7.31
CA ASN A 240 1.85 -14.69 7.53
C ASN A 240 0.52 -14.69 6.76
N LYS A 241 0.49 -15.19 5.51
CA LYS A 241 -0.75 -15.35 4.74
C LYS A 241 -1.73 -16.33 5.37
N ARG A 242 -1.22 -17.41 5.96
CA ARG A 242 -2.02 -18.41 6.70
C ARG A 242 -2.34 -17.98 8.12
N THR A 243 -1.66 -16.96 8.65
CA THR A 243 -1.95 -16.44 9.98
C THR A 243 -3.32 -15.82 9.96
N GLN A 244 -4.14 -16.33 10.86
CA GLN A 244 -5.51 -15.91 11.02
C GLN A 244 -5.61 -15.05 12.26
N VAL A 245 -6.34 -13.97 12.12
CA VAL A 245 -6.61 -13.02 13.16
C VAL A 245 -8.05 -13.21 13.58
N LEU A 246 -8.24 -13.75 14.78
CA LEU A 246 -9.53 -13.83 15.43
C LEU A 246 -9.75 -12.53 16.21
N THR A 247 -10.67 -11.71 15.70
CA THR A 247 -11.09 -10.47 16.36
C THR A 247 -12.32 -10.74 17.21
N LEU A 248 -12.24 -10.38 18.49
CA LEU A 248 -13.34 -10.48 19.43
C LEU A 248 -14.00 -9.09 19.61
N HIS A 249 -15.28 -9.00 19.28
CA HIS A 249 -16.07 -7.79 19.40
C HIS A 249 -16.88 -7.82 20.69
N CYS A 250 -16.71 -6.79 21.50
CA CYS A 250 -17.42 -6.62 22.76
C CYS A 250 -18.36 -5.41 22.70
N ILE A 251 -19.51 -5.52 23.35
CA ILE A 251 -20.38 -4.37 23.62
C ILE A 251 -19.84 -3.53 24.79
N PRO A 252 -20.28 -2.26 24.95
CA PRO A 252 -19.76 -1.35 25.98
C PRO A 252 -19.82 -1.88 27.42
N ASP A 253 -20.71 -2.84 27.70
CA ASP A 253 -20.85 -3.48 29.02
C ASP A 253 -19.85 -4.63 29.26
N GLY A 254 -18.94 -4.88 28.31
CA GLY A 254 -17.84 -5.86 28.42
C GLY A 254 -18.19 -7.29 28.00
N GLU A 255 -19.42 -7.52 27.52
CA GLU A 255 -19.83 -8.83 27.00
C GLU A 255 -19.37 -9.04 25.56
N LEU A 256 -18.86 -10.23 25.26
CA LEU A 256 -18.59 -10.66 23.88
C LEU A 256 -19.90 -10.82 23.13
N CYS A 257 -20.03 -10.13 22.00
CA CYS A 257 -21.22 -10.21 21.15
C CYS A 257 -20.94 -10.90 19.81
N LYS A 258 -19.70 -10.84 19.32
CA LYS A 258 -19.34 -11.33 17.99
C LYS A 258 -17.86 -11.72 17.92
N ALA A 259 -17.55 -12.75 17.16
CA ALA A 259 -16.18 -13.10 16.79
C ALA A 259 -16.06 -13.15 15.27
N SER A 260 -15.02 -12.53 14.72
CA SER A 260 -14.72 -12.57 13.28
C SER A 260 -13.32 -13.08 13.06
N CYS A 261 -13.17 -14.14 12.27
CA CYS A 261 -11.89 -14.67 11.84
C CYS A 261 -11.56 -14.13 10.45
N THR A 262 -10.41 -13.49 10.34
CA THR A 262 -9.89 -12.96 9.07
C THR A 262 -8.50 -13.51 8.83
N GLN A 263 -8.09 -13.65 7.57
CA GLN A 263 -6.67 -13.79 7.26
C GLN A 263 -5.99 -12.43 7.40
N MET A 264 -4.67 -12.40 7.62
CA MET A 264 -3.92 -11.13 7.56
C MET A 264 -4.18 -10.37 6.24
N SER A 265 -4.45 -11.07 5.14
CA SER A 265 -4.84 -10.50 3.83
C SER A 265 -6.12 -9.67 3.84
N GLY A 266 -6.87 -9.66 4.94
CA GLY A 266 -8.18 -9.01 5.08
C GLY A 266 -9.34 -9.84 4.53
N ALA A 267 -9.09 -11.06 4.03
CA ALA A 267 -10.14 -11.97 3.65
C ALA A 267 -10.90 -12.46 4.89
N GLU A 268 -12.21 -12.22 4.93
CA GLU A 268 -13.09 -12.72 5.98
C GLU A 268 -13.33 -14.22 5.77
N LEU A 269 -12.95 -15.01 6.77
CA LEU A 269 -13.09 -16.47 6.74
C LEU A 269 -14.35 -16.94 7.43
N LEU A 270 -14.72 -16.27 8.53
CA LEU A 270 -15.83 -16.68 9.37
C LEU A 270 -16.32 -15.50 10.21
N GLU A 271 -17.63 -15.41 10.36
CA GLU A 271 -18.29 -14.53 11.31
C GLU A 271 -19.21 -15.36 12.21
N LEU A 272 -19.09 -15.21 13.52
CA LEU A 272 -19.91 -15.88 14.53
C LEU A 272 -20.59 -14.85 15.43
N SER A 273 -21.92 -14.90 15.48
CA SER A 273 -22.70 -14.23 16.53
C SER A 273 -22.67 -15.08 17.79
N LEU A 274 -22.26 -14.48 18.91
CA LEU A 274 -22.08 -15.19 20.18
C LEU A 274 -23.27 -14.92 21.09
N ALA A 275 -23.69 -15.92 21.85
CA ALA A 275 -24.64 -15.73 22.94
C ALA A 275 -23.95 -14.97 24.09
N PRO A 276 -24.69 -14.19 24.90
CA PRO A 276 -24.15 -13.58 26.11
C PRO A 276 -23.46 -14.61 26.99
N GLU A 277 -22.33 -14.24 27.61
CA GLU A 277 -21.50 -15.10 28.47
C GLU A 277 -20.87 -16.34 27.79
N THR A 278 -20.79 -16.40 26.45
CA THR A 278 -20.09 -17.50 25.77
C THR A 278 -18.60 -17.51 26.18
N PRO A 279 -18.08 -18.60 26.79
CA PRO A 279 -16.70 -18.65 27.24
C PRO A 279 -15.76 -18.73 26.03
N LEU A 280 -14.58 -18.11 26.15
CA LEU A 280 -13.62 -18.01 25.05
C LEU A 280 -13.28 -19.37 24.43
N TRP A 281 -13.04 -20.41 25.25
CA TRP A 281 -12.72 -21.75 24.75
C TRP A 281 -13.79 -22.32 23.81
N GLN A 282 -15.07 -22.01 24.03
CA GLN A 282 -16.17 -22.46 23.18
C GLN A 282 -16.17 -21.72 21.84
N VAL A 283 -15.82 -20.42 21.85
CA VAL A 283 -15.57 -19.64 20.63
C VAL A 283 -14.41 -20.25 19.84
N PHE A 284 -13.31 -20.61 20.49
CA PHE A 284 -12.18 -21.27 19.85
C PHE A 284 -12.56 -22.61 19.24
N ALA A 285 -13.31 -23.44 19.96
CA ALA A 285 -13.79 -24.73 19.45
C ALA A 285 -14.65 -24.55 18.20
N SER A 286 -15.60 -23.60 18.23
CA SER A 286 -16.45 -23.31 17.07
C SER A 286 -15.69 -22.72 15.88
N VAL A 287 -14.68 -21.88 16.13
CA VAL A 287 -13.79 -21.40 15.07
C VAL A 287 -13.01 -22.57 14.49
N ALA A 288 -12.33 -23.36 15.33
CA ALA A 288 -11.52 -24.51 14.91
C ALA A 288 -12.31 -25.56 14.12
N GLU A 289 -13.56 -25.85 14.51
CA GLU A 289 -14.46 -26.75 13.77
C GLU A 289 -14.89 -26.18 12.41
N ALA A 290 -15.08 -24.87 12.31
CA ALA A 290 -15.45 -24.20 11.07
C ALA A 290 -14.28 -24.03 10.08
N MET A 291 -13.04 -24.21 10.55
CA MET A 291 -11.83 -24.03 9.73
C MET A 291 -11.52 -25.31 8.94
N THR A 292 -11.52 -25.22 7.61
CA THR A 292 -11.17 -26.34 6.72
C THR A 292 -9.67 -26.52 6.50
N GLN A 293 -8.84 -25.57 6.93
CA GLN A 293 -7.37 -25.67 6.92
C GLN A 293 -6.79 -25.40 8.31
N PRO A 294 -5.78 -26.16 8.77
CA PRO A 294 -5.13 -25.89 10.04
C PRO A 294 -4.47 -24.52 10.01
N ALA A 295 -4.85 -23.65 10.95
CA ALA A 295 -4.16 -22.40 11.18
C ALA A 295 -2.77 -22.72 11.77
N ASP A 296 -1.70 -22.40 11.05
CA ASP A 296 -0.33 -22.56 11.58
C ASP A 296 -0.06 -21.58 12.75
N SER A 297 -0.81 -20.47 12.81
CA SER A 297 -0.86 -19.52 13.94
C SER A 297 -2.19 -18.75 13.97
N LEU A 298 -2.85 -18.72 15.13
CA LEU A 298 -4.07 -17.95 15.40
C LEU A 298 -3.73 -16.82 16.38
N ARG A 299 -3.95 -15.56 15.96
CA ARG A 299 -3.75 -14.38 16.81
C ARG A 299 -5.09 -13.88 17.33
N LEU A 300 -5.16 -13.61 18.64
CA LEU A 300 -6.34 -12.99 19.24
C LEU A 300 -6.15 -11.50 19.37
N ILE A 301 -7.09 -10.74 18.83
CA ILE A 301 -7.14 -9.30 19.04
C ILE A 301 -8.53 -8.85 19.52
N THR A 302 -8.58 -7.80 20.33
CA THR A 302 -9.84 -7.12 20.67
C THR A 302 -10.32 -6.26 19.50
N SER A 303 -11.58 -5.83 19.51
CA SER A 303 -12.10 -4.82 18.58
C SER A 303 -11.34 -3.48 18.61
N ALA A 304 -10.59 -3.21 19.68
CA ALA A 304 -9.69 -2.06 19.81
C ALA A 304 -8.29 -2.30 19.24
N GLY A 305 -8.01 -3.50 18.70
CA GLY A 305 -6.73 -3.86 18.10
C GLY A 305 -5.64 -4.25 19.11
N GLN A 306 -5.98 -4.50 20.38
CA GLN A 306 -5.02 -5.05 21.35
C GLN A 306 -4.91 -6.56 21.21
N GLU A 307 -3.68 -7.05 21.08
CA GLU A 307 -3.39 -8.49 21.09
C GLU A 307 -3.54 -9.07 22.49
N ILE A 308 -4.30 -10.17 22.59
CA ILE A 308 -4.42 -10.97 23.81
C ILE A 308 -3.43 -12.10 23.65
N LEU A 309 -2.28 -11.99 24.32
CA LEU A 309 -1.19 -12.98 24.24
C LEU A 309 -1.71 -14.39 24.58
N SER A 310 -1.82 -15.25 23.57
CA SER A 310 -1.95 -16.70 23.77
C SER A 310 -0.57 -17.33 23.63
N ASN A 311 0.17 -17.42 24.75
CA ASN A 311 1.30 -18.34 24.78
C ASN A 311 0.74 -19.75 24.57
N SER A 312 1.29 -20.45 23.59
CA SER A 312 0.79 -21.67 22.95
C SER A 312 0.73 -22.93 23.84
N GLN A 313 0.71 -22.79 25.18
CA GLN A 313 0.56 -23.89 26.14
C GLN A 313 -0.18 -23.54 27.45
N GLU A 314 -0.64 -22.30 27.68
CA GLU A 314 -1.51 -22.02 28.82
C GLU A 314 -2.96 -22.34 28.45
N SER A 315 -3.64 -23.10 29.32
CA SER A 315 -5.02 -23.52 29.15
C SER A 315 -5.89 -22.30 28.82
N LEU A 316 -6.53 -22.31 27.65
CA LEU A 316 -7.47 -21.28 27.17
C LEU A 316 -8.60 -20.98 28.19
N GLU A 317 -8.79 -21.86 29.17
CA GLU A 317 -9.66 -21.71 30.34
C GLU A 317 -9.19 -20.62 31.33
N SER A 318 -7.92 -20.21 31.29
CA SER A 318 -7.31 -19.24 32.21
C SER A 318 -7.20 -17.81 31.66
N ILE A 319 -7.50 -17.60 30.37
CA ILE A 319 -7.46 -16.27 29.75
C ILE A 319 -8.69 -15.48 30.22
N SER A 320 -8.51 -14.68 31.28
CA SER A 320 -9.50 -13.67 31.66
C SER A 320 -9.52 -12.58 30.59
N CYS A 321 -10.69 -12.34 29.98
CA CYS A 321 -10.87 -11.22 29.06
C CYS A 321 -10.41 -9.92 29.76
N PRO A 322 -9.44 -9.15 29.22
CA PRO A 322 -8.88 -7.96 29.88
C PRO A 322 -9.88 -6.83 30.10
N ILE A 323 -11.12 -6.98 29.63
CA ILE A 323 -12.15 -5.93 29.56
C ILE A 323 -12.92 -5.80 30.89
N ARG A 324 -12.62 -6.63 31.90
CA ARG A 324 -13.01 -6.34 33.30
C ARG A 324 -11.91 -5.57 34.03
N ALA A 325 -11.66 -4.33 33.59
CA ALA A 325 -11.05 -3.27 34.39
C ALA A 325 -11.56 -1.91 33.92
#